data_AF-A0A952JCW9-F1
#
_entry.id   AF-A0A952JCW9-F1
#
_cell.length_a   1.000
_cell.length_b   1.000
_cell.length_c   1.000
_cell.angle_alpha   90.00
_cell.angle_beta   90.00
_cell.angle_gamma   90.00
#
_symmetry.space_group_name_H-M   'P 1'
#
loop_
_entity.id
_entity.type
_entity.pdbx_description
1 polymer ?
#
loop_
_entity_poly.entity_id
_entity_poly.type
_entity_poly.pdbx_seq_one_letter_code
_entity_poly.pdbx_strand_id
1 'polypeptide(L)'
;MKLSPRIITLSIMAVNLVVFGVCWHSIGTFEDPQWTKGLLYNGAEFAPLTLHNEWYRIFTHLFLHGSVIHLAFNMYALFSVGSNVERIVGPLKFLWIYFLCGITASLASLYFNLFSVGVGASGAIFGLFGFMLVVQLAESKKTDQPIAPLLFNFLLFLVINFLFAKLLNADTAAHMGGLAGGLVLGTLTLFNTSYKQIKGEYLFLVLIICGFVLLPRYQVTYFHFFQSVLAIEDSTQMLFKKQGVTDAEYVKHFKRYNSYWDSTRTLLDDQSYLPEELHQDTLRLKRYINLRKQENVFRIQLIEKESYRYLDSIELSQQQMQSCFPLDYPLTQLLPVREPEEDTTKRPSLHAVKIWYNNEWEEVPGPPAAFYRLGQQDSLGRWQGAVRDFYNSGQIQMKGGYKDGRRNGVFLYYSDHNTYESAGRYNMEIPIGKWETFHSNGKIKSEAYFEPEYFMKNMWDSTGQPLVQNGEGVVRFYYGNGIVSERGEYRNGKKEGVWLGYHSNGQIYYEEFYSLGQLVRGRSSVLNGERFVYDASSLFPIPEKGYVHFNNYLKEQLAKLNPVTHGIVKVWFRVTPNRVLTDFQIDKSLNVQADSLAIELIKSGPPWLPARDHGHLMRSGWTTVTMEFNTNRTK
;
A
#
# COMPACT_ATOMS: atom_id res chain seq x y z
N MET A 1 -54.59 -10.01 45.50
CA MET A 1 -54.01 -8.90 44.70
C MET A 1 -53.62 -9.49 43.35
N LYS A 2 -54.33 -9.20 42.25
CA LYS A 2 -53.91 -9.67 40.91
C LYS A 2 -52.57 -8.98 40.60
N LEU A 3 -51.48 -9.75 40.53
CA LEU A 3 -50.18 -9.23 40.10
C LEU A 3 -50.39 -8.56 38.73
N SER A 4 -50.13 -7.25 38.66
CA SER A 4 -50.10 -6.53 37.38
C SER A 4 -49.18 -7.29 36.41
N PRO A 5 -49.62 -7.59 35.18
CA PRO A 5 -48.80 -8.32 34.22
C PRO A 5 -47.52 -7.55 33.90
N ARG A 6 -46.38 -8.24 33.83
CA ARG A 6 -45.07 -7.68 33.42
C ARG A 6 -44.90 -7.68 31.89
N ILE A 7 -46.00 -7.41 31.18
CA ILE A 7 -46.14 -7.69 29.75
C ILE A 7 -45.16 -6.84 28.95
N ILE A 8 -45.00 -5.57 29.29
CA ILE A 8 -44.13 -4.67 28.52
C ILE A 8 -42.67 -5.03 28.76
N THR A 9 -42.27 -5.31 30.01
CA THR A 9 -40.90 -5.74 30.33
C THR A 9 -40.52 -6.98 29.53
N LEU A 10 -41.37 -8.02 29.56
CA LEU A 10 -41.14 -9.26 28.82
C LEU A 10 -41.18 -9.05 27.29
N SER A 11 -42.01 -8.14 26.81
CA SER A 11 -42.09 -7.82 25.36
C SER A 11 -40.81 -7.14 24.87
N ILE A 12 -40.28 -6.16 25.62
CA ILE A 12 -39.00 -5.51 25.29
C ILE A 12 -37.87 -6.55 25.30
N MET A 13 -37.86 -7.47 26.28
CA MET A 13 -36.87 -8.55 26.31
C MET A 13 -36.98 -9.47 25.09
N ALA A 14 -38.20 -9.88 24.72
CA ALA A 14 -38.43 -10.72 23.55
C ALA A 14 -37.96 -10.04 22.25
N VAL A 15 -38.25 -8.74 22.07
CA VAL A 15 -37.78 -7.97 20.91
C VAL A 15 -36.25 -7.93 20.87
N ASN A 16 -35.59 -7.68 21.99
CA ASN A 16 -34.12 -7.67 22.06
C ASN A 16 -33.50 -9.02 21.66
N LEU A 17 -34.07 -10.12 22.15
CA LEU A 17 -33.62 -11.47 21.79
C LEU A 17 -33.79 -11.74 20.29
N VAL A 18 -34.93 -11.35 19.72
CA VAL A 18 -35.21 -11.52 18.28
C VAL A 18 -34.27 -10.67 17.43
N VAL A 19 -34.11 -9.38 17.75
CA VAL A 19 -33.22 -8.47 17.02
C VAL A 19 -31.79 -8.96 17.05
N PHE A 20 -31.30 -9.39 18.23
CA PHE A 20 -29.96 -9.96 18.33
C PHE A 20 -29.79 -11.24 17.49
N GLY A 21 -30.78 -12.14 17.49
CA GLY A 21 -30.77 -13.34 16.66
C GLY A 21 -30.77 -13.03 15.16
N VAL A 22 -31.51 -12.01 14.72
CA VAL A 22 -31.51 -11.54 13.33
C VAL A 22 -30.16 -10.95 12.94
N CYS A 23 -29.57 -10.09 13.78
CA CYS A 23 -28.23 -9.54 13.55
C CYS A 23 -27.18 -10.65 13.48
N TRP A 24 -27.23 -11.62 14.40
CA TRP A 24 -26.33 -12.78 14.39
C TRP A 24 -26.41 -13.56 13.08
N HIS A 25 -27.64 -13.79 12.60
CA HIS A 25 -27.85 -14.53 11.36
C HIS A 25 -27.41 -13.75 10.12
N SER A 26 -27.66 -12.44 10.06
CA SER A 26 -27.43 -11.62 8.87
C SER A 26 -26.02 -11.04 8.74
N ILE A 27 -25.34 -10.79 9.86
CA ILE A 27 -24.02 -10.15 9.89
C ILE A 27 -22.91 -11.19 10.14
N GLY A 28 -23.15 -12.14 11.05
CA GLY A 28 -22.11 -13.01 11.61
C GLY A 28 -22.10 -12.94 13.15
N THR A 29 -21.05 -13.42 13.78
CA THR A 29 -20.92 -13.39 15.25
C THR A 29 -20.23 -12.10 15.72
N PHE A 30 -20.20 -11.86 17.03
CA PHE A 30 -19.50 -10.72 17.62
C PHE A 30 -17.96 -10.79 17.49
N GLU A 31 -17.42 -11.90 16.97
CA GLU A 31 -16.01 -12.06 16.63
C GLU A 31 -15.72 -11.66 15.17
N ASP A 32 -16.75 -11.50 14.34
CA ASP A 32 -16.62 -11.08 12.95
C ASP A 32 -16.14 -9.61 12.88
N PRO A 33 -15.09 -9.30 12.10
CA PRO A 33 -14.66 -7.91 11.88
C PRO A 33 -15.77 -6.99 11.34
N GLN A 34 -16.80 -7.53 10.69
CA GLN A 34 -17.95 -6.79 10.17
C GLN A 34 -19.04 -6.54 11.23
N TRP A 35 -18.97 -7.14 12.42
CA TRP A 35 -20.04 -7.08 13.42
C TRP A 35 -20.44 -5.65 13.78
N THR A 36 -19.47 -4.83 14.20
CA THR A 36 -19.71 -3.42 14.55
C THR A 36 -20.30 -2.62 13.39
N LYS A 37 -19.81 -2.86 12.17
CA LYS A 37 -20.30 -2.21 10.96
C LYS A 37 -21.73 -2.64 10.62
N GLY A 38 -22.04 -3.93 10.78
CA GLY A 38 -23.38 -4.47 10.63
C GLY A 38 -24.35 -3.88 11.65
N LEU A 39 -23.95 -3.74 12.92
CA LEU A 39 -24.76 -3.06 13.95
C LEU A 39 -25.01 -1.59 13.57
N LEU A 40 -23.98 -0.90 13.06
CA LEU A 40 -24.13 0.46 12.54
C LEU A 40 -25.13 0.52 11.39
N TYR A 41 -25.09 -0.40 10.43
CA TYR A 41 -26.11 -0.45 9.37
C TYR A 41 -27.52 -0.77 9.87
N ASN A 42 -27.64 -1.50 10.98
CA ASN A 42 -28.92 -1.87 11.59
C ASN A 42 -29.46 -0.84 12.60
N GLY A 43 -28.84 0.35 12.70
CA GLY A 43 -29.37 1.45 13.50
C GLY A 43 -28.68 1.66 14.85
N ALA A 44 -27.44 1.20 15.03
CA ALA A 44 -26.65 1.56 16.22
C ALA A 44 -26.44 3.08 16.30
N GLU A 45 -26.31 3.61 17.51
CA GLU A 45 -26.06 5.02 17.70
C GLU A 45 -24.65 5.37 17.24
N PHE A 46 -24.53 6.43 16.46
CA PHE A 46 -23.25 6.99 16.04
C PHE A 46 -23.45 8.47 15.76
N ALA A 47 -22.73 9.32 16.48
CA ALA A 47 -23.04 10.74 16.54
C ALA A 47 -23.13 11.42 15.16
N PRO A 48 -22.19 11.18 14.21
CA PRO A 48 -22.28 11.79 12.89
C PRO A 48 -23.57 11.46 12.12
N LEU A 49 -24.04 10.21 12.15
CA LEU A 49 -25.24 9.79 11.42
C LEU A 49 -26.51 10.22 12.16
N THR A 50 -26.51 10.03 13.47
CA THR A 50 -27.67 10.28 14.35
C THR A 50 -28.02 11.77 14.38
N LEU A 51 -27.01 12.64 14.46
CA LEU A 51 -27.22 14.08 14.44
C LEU A 51 -27.58 14.57 13.03
N HIS A 52 -27.01 14.01 11.97
CA HIS A 52 -27.26 14.51 10.61
C HIS A 52 -28.70 14.29 10.14
N ASN A 53 -29.10 13.05 9.84
CA ASN A 53 -30.42 12.73 9.28
C ASN A 53 -31.00 11.39 9.75
N GLU A 54 -30.29 10.63 10.59
CA GLU A 54 -30.72 9.31 11.05
C GLU A 54 -31.10 9.32 12.53
N TRP A 55 -31.93 10.30 12.92
CA TRP A 55 -32.37 10.53 14.30
C TRP A 55 -33.08 9.32 14.94
N TYR A 56 -33.62 8.40 14.14
CA TYR A 56 -34.22 7.16 14.63
C TYR A 56 -33.22 6.31 15.43
N ARG A 57 -31.92 6.52 15.23
CA ARG A 57 -30.83 5.85 15.96
C ARG A 57 -30.89 6.05 17.47
N ILE A 58 -31.46 7.16 17.93
CA ILE A 58 -31.77 7.45 19.35
C ILE A 58 -32.69 6.39 19.97
N PHE A 59 -33.48 5.69 19.16
CA PHE A 59 -34.40 4.65 19.61
C PHE A 59 -33.91 3.26 19.28
N THR A 60 -33.40 3.06 18.05
CA THR A 60 -33.03 1.72 17.57
C THR A 60 -31.81 1.15 18.31
N HIS A 61 -30.90 2.00 18.81
CA HIS A 61 -29.74 1.55 19.57
C HIS A 61 -30.11 0.74 20.82
N LEU A 62 -31.29 1.00 21.42
CA LEU A 62 -31.79 0.30 22.62
C LEU A 62 -32.03 -1.19 22.38
N PHE A 63 -32.17 -1.61 21.12
CA PHE A 63 -32.49 -2.98 20.74
C PHE A 63 -31.30 -3.77 20.21
N LEU A 64 -30.18 -3.10 19.94
CA LEU A 64 -28.96 -3.70 19.42
C LEU A 64 -28.00 -4.05 20.56
N HIS A 65 -27.22 -5.11 20.41
CA HIS A 65 -26.31 -5.58 21.46
C HIS A 65 -24.98 -6.05 20.86
N GLY A 66 -23.88 -5.65 21.49
CA GLY A 66 -22.53 -5.92 20.99
C GLY A 66 -22.03 -7.35 21.22
N SER A 67 -22.59 -8.09 22.18
CA SER A 67 -22.18 -9.47 22.49
C SER A 67 -23.27 -10.23 23.25
N VAL A 68 -23.11 -11.56 23.35
CA VAL A 68 -24.03 -12.42 24.11
C VAL A 68 -24.07 -12.04 25.59
N ILE A 69 -22.89 -11.81 26.18
CA ILE A 69 -22.78 -11.42 27.59
C ILE A 69 -23.47 -10.08 27.83
N HIS A 70 -23.24 -9.10 26.96
CA HIS A 70 -23.89 -7.79 27.06
C HIS A 70 -25.42 -7.92 27.00
N LEU A 71 -25.96 -8.71 26.07
CA LEU A 71 -27.40 -8.98 25.99
C LEU A 71 -27.93 -9.66 27.25
N ALA A 72 -27.29 -10.73 27.72
CA ALA A 72 -27.74 -11.50 28.87
C ALA A 72 -27.85 -10.62 30.14
N PHE A 73 -26.83 -9.80 30.40
CA PHE A 73 -26.83 -8.87 31.54
C PHE A 73 -27.93 -7.80 31.42
N ASN A 74 -28.14 -7.23 30.23
CA ASN A 74 -29.22 -6.27 30.02
C ASN A 74 -30.59 -6.91 30.23
N MET A 75 -30.82 -8.13 29.75
CA MET A 75 -32.09 -8.83 29.94
C MET A 75 -32.35 -9.17 31.41
N TYR A 76 -31.32 -9.60 32.15
CA TYR A 76 -31.41 -9.81 33.59
C TYR A 76 -31.74 -8.51 34.34
N ALA A 77 -31.00 -7.43 34.06
CA ALA A 77 -31.20 -6.15 34.73
C ALA A 77 -32.58 -5.56 34.42
N LEU A 78 -33.00 -5.59 33.14
CA LEU A 78 -34.32 -5.15 32.70
C LEU A 78 -35.44 -5.96 33.37
N PHE A 79 -35.30 -7.29 33.45
CA PHE A 79 -36.29 -8.11 34.16
C PHE A 79 -36.37 -7.73 35.64
N SER A 80 -35.23 -7.49 36.29
CA SER A 80 -35.16 -7.14 37.71
C SER A 80 -35.81 -5.78 38.01
N VAL A 81 -35.27 -4.69 37.44
CA VAL A 81 -35.74 -3.33 37.75
C VAL A 81 -37.01 -2.99 36.97
N GLY A 82 -37.09 -3.36 35.69
CA GLY A 82 -38.21 -3.04 34.82
C GLY A 82 -39.51 -3.67 35.29
N SER A 83 -39.48 -4.94 35.71
CA SER A 83 -40.68 -5.60 36.25
C SER A 83 -41.20 -4.94 37.53
N ASN A 84 -40.32 -4.32 38.33
CA ASN A 84 -40.72 -3.62 39.54
C ASN A 84 -41.32 -2.25 39.21
N VAL A 85 -40.67 -1.48 38.33
CA VAL A 85 -41.19 -0.20 37.84
C VAL A 85 -42.56 -0.40 37.18
N GLU A 86 -42.71 -1.37 36.27
CA GLU A 86 -43.97 -1.67 35.58
C GLU A 86 -45.12 -1.99 36.53
N ARG A 87 -44.84 -2.67 37.65
CA ARG A 87 -45.85 -2.94 38.68
C ARG A 87 -46.28 -1.70 39.46
N ILE A 88 -45.37 -0.75 39.65
CA ILE A 88 -45.63 0.49 40.39
C ILE A 88 -46.39 1.49 39.54
N VAL A 89 -45.94 1.73 38.30
CA VAL A 89 -46.49 2.81 37.45
C VAL A 89 -47.50 2.32 36.41
N GLY A 90 -47.59 1.01 36.19
CA GLY A 90 -48.39 0.39 35.13
C GLY A 90 -47.68 0.31 33.77
N PRO A 91 -48.20 -0.51 32.84
CA PRO A 91 -47.50 -0.89 31.60
C PRO A 91 -47.19 0.28 30.66
N LEU A 92 -48.19 1.13 30.36
CA LEU A 92 -48.01 2.24 29.43
C LEU A 92 -47.03 3.29 29.97
N LYS A 93 -47.12 3.61 31.26
CA LYS A 93 -46.25 4.59 31.88
C LYS A 93 -44.81 4.07 32.00
N PHE A 94 -44.64 2.78 32.28
CA PHE A 94 -43.33 2.14 32.24
C PHE A 94 -42.70 2.23 30.85
N LEU A 95 -43.45 1.96 29.78
CA LEU A 95 -42.96 2.09 28.40
C LEU A 95 -42.44 3.50 28.12
N TRP A 96 -43.21 4.52 28.52
CA TRP A 96 -42.80 5.92 28.37
C TRP A 96 -41.54 6.27 29.15
N ILE A 97 -41.46 5.88 30.43
CA ILE A 97 -40.27 6.12 31.26
C ILE A 97 -39.04 5.42 30.67
N TYR A 98 -39.19 4.16 30.24
CA TYR A 98 -38.09 3.40 29.63
C TYR A 98 -37.51 4.12 28.41
N PHE A 99 -38.36 4.58 27.48
CA PHE A 99 -37.90 5.31 26.30
C PHE A 99 -37.33 6.69 26.64
N LEU A 100 -37.93 7.46 27.56
CA LEU A 100 -37.39 8.76 27.93
C LEU A 100 -36.00 8.64 28.60
N CYS A 101 -35.80 7.64 29.46
CA CYS A 101 -34.49 7.30 30.01
C CYS A 101 -33.50 6.88 28.91
N GLY A 102 -33.97 6.13 27.91
CA GLY A 102 -33.16 5.76 26.74
C GLY A 102 -32.74 6.98 25.91
N ILE A 103 -33.64 7.93 25.67
CA ILE A 103 -33.34 9.15 24.93
C ILE A 103 -32.35 10.02 25.71
N THR A 104 -32.51 10.20 27.03
CA THR A 104 -31.55 11.00 27.81
C THR A 104 -30.17 10.34 27.87
N ALA A 105 -30.12 9.00 27.86
CA ALA A 105 -28.87 8.26 27.70
C ALA A 105 -28.22 8.53 26.33
N SER A 106 -28.99 8.42 25.25
CA SER A 106 -28.55 8.72 23.88
C SER A 106 -28.03 10.15 23.76
N LEU A 107 -28.76 11.17 24.24
CA LEU A 107 -28.31 12.56 24.19
C LEU A 107 -26.99 12.79 24.94
N ALA A 108 -26.80 12.14 26.09
CA ALA A 108 -25.54 12.21 26.81
C ALA A 108 -24.40 11.54 26.03
N SER A 109 -24.66 10.38 25.42
CA SER A 109 -23.70 9.71 24.53
C SER A 109 -23.29 10.60 23.36
N LEU A 110 -24.25 11.16 22.64
CA LEU A 110 -24.03 12.02 21.47
C LEU A 110 -23.22 13.28 21.81
N TYR A 111 -23.30 13.76 23.05
CA TYR A 111 -22.54 14.91 23.51
C TYR A 111 -21.10 14.56 23.90
N PHE A 112 -20.92 13.51 24.71
CA PHE A 112 -19.61 13.18 25.29
C PHE A 112 -18.76 12.24 24.43
N ASN A 113 -19.37 11.48 23.52
CA ASN A 113 -18.67 10.55 22.65
C ASN A 113 -18.71 11.04 21.19
N LEU A 114 -17.54 11.36 20.63
CA LEU A 114 -17.43 11.92 19.29
C LEU A 114 -17.69 10.90 18.17
N PHE A 115 -16.98 9.77 18.21
CA PHE A 115 -16.97 8.76 17.14
C PHE A 115 -17.03 7.33 17.70
N SER A 116 -17.96 7.06 18.62
CA SER A 116 -18.23 5.71 19.13
C SER A 116 -19.53 5.15 18.56
N VAL A 117 -19.55 3.84 18.34
CA VAL A 117 -20.79 3.11 18.00
C VAL A 117 -21.43 2.63 19.30
N GLY A 118 -22.56 3.22 19.65
CA GLY A 118 -23.35 2.92 20.85
C GLY A 118 -24.46 1.89 20.57
N VAL A 119 -24.56 0.88 21.44
CA VAL A 119 -25.63 -0.13 21.41
C VAL A 119 -26.03 -0.52 22.84
N GLY A 120 -27.27 -0.95 23.02
CA GLY A 120 -27.74 -1.62 24.23
C GLY A 120 -28.82 -0.85 24.99
N ALA A 121 -29.67 -1.62 25.69
CA ALA A 121 -30.73 -1.11 26.56
C ALA A 121 -30.22 -0.50 27.87
N SER A 122 -28.92 -0.63 28.18
CA SER A 122 -28.35 -0.31 29.50
C SER A 122 -28.58 1.13 29.95
N GLY A 123 -28.52 2.12 29.05
CA GLY A 123 -28.81 3.52 29.39
C GLY A 123 -30.22 3.70 29.96
N ALA A 124 -31.22 3.13 29.29
CA ALA A 124 -32.60 3.13 29.76
C ALA A 124 -32.75 2.40 31.10
N ILE A 125 -32.05 1.25 31.27
CA ILE A 125 -32.05 0.47 32.51
C ILE A 125 -31.47 1.26 33.68
N PHE A 126 -30.34 1.97 33.49
CA PHE A 126 -29.78 2.87 34.51
C PHE A 126 -30.75 3.98 34.89
N GLY A 127 -31.50 4.50 33.92
CA GLY A 127 -32.59 5.44 34.20
C GLY A 127 -33.73 4.82 35.02
N LEU A 128 -34.10 3.55 34.77
CA LEU A 128 -35.07 2.85 35.63
C LEU A 128 -34.56 2.71 37.07
N PHE A 129 -33.26 2.49 37.28
CA PHE A 129 -32.67 2.48 38.62
C PHE A 129 -32.74 3.86 39.29
N GLY A 130 -32.42 4.94 38.57
CA GLY A 130 -32.59 6.31 39.07
C GLY A 130 -34.04 6.63 39.43
N PHE A 131 -34.98 6.26 38.56
CA PHE A 131 -36.41 6.40 38.81
C PHE A 131 -36.84 5.66 40.09
N MET A 132 -36.43 4.39 40.22
CA MET A 132 -36.74 3.57 41.40
C MET A 132 -36.18 4.15 42.69
N LEU A 133 -34.96 4.69 42.66
CA LEU A 133 -34.39 5.33 43.84
C LEU A 133 -35.29 6.46 44.36
N VAL A 134 -35.77 7.32 43.47
CA VAL A 134 -36.64 8.45 43.86
C VAL A 134 -37.97 7.96 44.43
N VAL A 135 -38.57 6.93 43.82
CA VAL A 135 -39.80 6.31 44.34
C VAL A 135 -39.57 5.70 45.72
N GLN A 136 -38.49 4.95 45.91
CA GLN A 136 -38.16 4.31 47.18
C GLN A 136 -37.82 5.32 48.28
N LEU A 137 -37.14 6.42 47.95
CA LEU A 137 -36.90 7.52 48.89
C LEU A 137 -38.21 8.17 49.35
N ALA A 138 -39.14 8.37 48.41
CA ALA A 138 -40.46 8.93 48.74
C ALA A 138 -41.30 7.98 49.58
N GLU A 139 -41.24 6.67 49.33
CA GLU A 139 -41.89 5.65 50.16
C GLU A 139 -41.24 5.57 51.55
N SER A 140 -39.91 5.52 51.63
CA SER A 140 -39.16 5.48 52.89
C SER A 140 -39.51 6.67 53.78
N LYS A 141 -39.67 7.86 53.19
CA LYS A 141 -40.12 9.08 53.89
C LYS A 141 -41.58 8.99 54.35
N LYS A 142 -42.45 8.29 53.61
CA LYS A 142 -43.86 8.08 54.01
C LYS A 142 -44.00 7.05 55.12
N THR A 143 -43.09 6.07 55.21
CA THR A 143 -43.14 4.96 56.17
C THR A 143 -42.11 5.07 57.30
N ASP A 144 -41.41 6.21 57.42
CA ASP A 144 -40.30 6.45 58.37
C ASP A 144 -39.24 5.33 58.40
N GLN A 145 -38.96 4.72 57.23
CA GLN A 145 -37.89 3.74 57.10
C GLN A 145 -36.53 4.44 56.96
N PRO A 146 -35.43 3.83 57.45
CA PRO A 146 -34.10 4.42 57.33
C PRO A 146 -33.65 4.48 55.87
N ILE A 147 -33.30 5.69 55.43
CA ILE A 147 -32.85 5.96 54.06
C ILE A 147 -31.38 5.52 53.82
N ALA A 148 -30.56 5.50 54.86
CA ALA A 148 -29.12 5.23 54.72
C ALA A 148 -28.79 3.86 54.09
N PRO A 149 -29.43 2.72 54.46
CA PRO A 149 -29.22 1.44 53.79
C PRO A 149 -29.62 1.44 52.32
N LEU A 150 -30.70 2.15 51.97
CA LEU A 150 -31.15 2.29 50.59
C LEU A 150 -30.10 3.01 49.73
N LEU A 151 -29.60 4.15 50.22
CA LEU A 151 -28.55 4.91 49.55
C LEU A 151 -27.24 4.13 49.44
N PHE A 152 -26.86 3.40 50.49
CA PHE A 152 -25.66 2.56 50.48
C PHE A 152 -25.77 1.44 49.43
N ASN A 153 -26.89 0.72 49.39
CA ASN A 153 -27.12 -0.33 48.41
C ASN A 153 -27.14 0.22 46.98
N PHE A 154 -27.74 1.40 46.79
CA PHE A 154 -27.76 2.07 45.50
C PHE A 154 -26.35 2.50 45.05
N LEU A 155 -25.55 3.05 45.97
CA LEU A 155 -24.15 3.41 45.69
C LEU A 155 -23.32 2.17 45.35
N LEU A 156 -23.45 1.10 46.12
CA LEU A 156 -22.77 -0.17 45.85
C LEU A 156 -23.15 -0.73 44.48
N PHE A 157 -24.45 -0.69 44.15
CA PHE A 157 -24.95 -1.06 42.83
C PHE A 157 -24.30 -0.22 41.72
N LEU A 158 -24.25 1.11 41.86
CA LEU A 158 -23.63 1.99 40.86
C LEU A 158 -22.14 1.67 40.67
N VAL A 159 -21.39 1.49 41.76
CA VAL A 159 -19.95 1.16 41.69
C VAL A 159 -19.73 -0.16 40.96
N ILE A 160 -20.47 -1.22 41.33
CA ILE A 160 -20.33 -2.54 40.69
C ILE A 160 -20.69 -2.47 39.21
N ASN A 161 -21.81 -1.83 38.86
CA ASN A 161 -22.24 -1.75 37.46
C ASN A 161 -21.32 -0.86 36.64
N PHE A 162 -20.72 0.18 37.22
CA PHE A 162 -19.73 1.01 36.53
C PHE A 162 -18.43 0.24 36.26
N LEU A 163 -17.94 -0.52 37.25
CA LEU A 163 -16.77 -1.40 37.06
C LEU A 163 -17.05 -2.45 35.98
N PHE A 164 -18.24 -3.02 35.98
CA PHE A 164 -18.66 -4.00 34.97
C PHE A 164 -18.86 -3.38 33.59
N ALA A 165 -19.46 -2.19 33.51
CA ALA A 165 -19.61 -1.41 32.29
C ALA A 165 -18.24 -1.13 31.65
N LYS A 166 -17.26 -0.72 32.46
CA LYS A 166 -15.89 -0.52 32.00
C LYS A 166 -15.25 -1.80 31.46
N LEU A 167 -15.48 -2.95 32.09
CA LEU A 167 -14.98 -4.25 31.63
C LEU A 167 -15.56 -4.64 30.26
N LEU A 168 -16.82 -4.29 29.99
CA LEU A 168 -17.51 -4.57 28.74
C LEU A 168 -17.41 -3.44 27.70
N ASN A 169 -16.57 -2.43 27.95
CA ASN A 169 -16.42 -1.24 27.12
C ASN A 169 -17.76 -0.52 26.84
N ALA A 170 -18.64 -0.50 27.84
CA ALA A 170 -19.96 0.11 27.75
C ALA A 170 -19.92 1.63 27.94
N ASP A 171 -20.90 2.30 27.36
CA ASP A 171 -20.98 3.74 27.30
C ASP A 171 -21.32 4.38 28.66
N THR A 172 -20.29 4.97 29.27
CA THR A 172 -20.41 5.64 30.57
C THR A 172 -21.32 6.86 30.51
N ALA A 173 -21.22 7.66 29.45
CA ALA A 173 -22.03 8.86 29.29
C ALA A 173 -23.51 8.49 29.14
N ALA A 174 -23.82 7.45 28.38
CA ALA A 174 -25.17 6.92 28.27
C ALA A 174 -25.73 6.44 29.62
N HIS A 175 -24.95 5.72 30.43
CA HIS A 175 -25.40 5.27 31.75
C HIS A 175 -25.69 6.45 32.69
N MET A 176 -24.81 7.46 32.71
CA MET A 176 -25.01 8.65 33.53
C MET A 176 -26.20 9.50 33.06
N GLY A 177 -26.36 9.69 31.74
CA GLY A 177 -27.48 10.41 31.15
C GLY A 177 -28.82 9.71 31.37
N GLY A 178 -28.84 8.39 31.26
CA GLY A 178 -30.01 7.58 31.60
C GLY A 178 -30.37 7.71 33.07
N LEU A 179 -29.41 7.52 33.98
CA LEU A 179 -29.58 7.68 35.42
C LEU A 179 -30.15 9.05 35.79
N ALA A 180 -29.55 10.13 35.28
CA ALA A 180 -30.01 11.49 35.51
C ALA A 180 -31.44 11.72 35.00
N GLY A 181 -31.77 11.24 33.80
CA GLY A 181 -33.13 11.28 33.26
C GLY A 181 -34.13 10.55 34.14
N GLY A 182 -33.76 9.38 34.65
CA GLY A 182 -34.55 8.60 35.60
C GLY A 182 -34.84 9.33 36.91
N LEU A 183 -33.82 9.96 37.51
CA LEU A 183 -33.96 10.76 38.74
C LEU A 183 -34.93 11.95 38.52
N VAL A 184 -34.80 12.64 37.39
CA VAL A 184 -35.69 13.76 37.02
C VAL A 184 -37.13 13.26 36.82
N LEU A 185 -37.32 12.20 36.04
CA LEU A 185 -38.65 11.61 35.78
C LEU A 185 -39.32 11.08 37.05
N GLY A 186 -38.55 10.44 37.93
CA GLY A 186 -39.02 9.99 39.23
C GLY A 186 -39.52 11.16 40.07
N THR A 187 -38.75 12.25 40.10
CA THR A 187 -39.10 13.47 40.83
C THR A 187 -40.36 14.12 40.28
N LEU A 188 -40.45 14.29 38.96
CA LEU A 188 -41.64 14.83 38.28
C LEU A 188 -42.90 13.98 38.52
N THR A 189 -42.73 12.65 38.58
CA THR A 189 -43.83 11.72 38.86
C THR A 189 -44.38 11.88 40.27
N LEU A 190 -43.54 12.23 41.25
CA LEU A 190 -43.97 12.45 42.64
C LEU A 190 -44.72 13.78 42.84
N PHE A 191 -44.40 14.82 42.07
CA PHE A 191 -45.06 16.13 42.17
C PHE A 191 -46.48 16.14 41.58
N ASN A 192 -46.81 15.20 40.70
CA ASN A 192 -48.19 15.00 40.28
C ASN A 192 -48.92 14.15 41.34
N THR A 193 -49.81 14.77 42.10
CA THR A 193 -50.60 14.17 43.21
C THR A 193 -51.45 12.95 42.83
N SER A 194 -51.52 12.60 41.54
CA SER A 194 -52.02 11.32 41.05
C SER A 194 -50.98 10.73 40.08
N TYR A 195 -50.38 9.60 40.44
CA TYR A 195 -49.45 8.82 39.59
C TYR A 195 -50.03 8.48 38.20
N LYS A 196 -51.34 8.66 38.00
CA LYS A 196 -52.08 8.42 36.75
C LYS A 196 -52.09 9.59 35.75
N GLN A 197 -51.60 10.79 36.08
CA GLN A 197 -51.62 11.94 35.14
C GLN A 197 -50.22 12.34 34.64
N ILE A 198 -50.11 12.52 33.32
CA ILE A 198 -48.89 12.88 32.58
C ILE A 198 -48.92 14.40 32.32
N LYS A 199 -48.28 15.23 33.15
CA LYS A 199 -48.18 16.69 32.85
C LYS A 199 -46.74 17.20 32.83
N GLY A 200 -45.91 16.83 33.82
CA GLY A 200 -44.50 17.21 33.86
C GLY A 200 -43.63 16.52 32.80
N GLU A 201 -43.98 15.30 32.40
CA GLU A 201 -43.23 14.49 31.43
C GLU A 201 -43.24 15.11 30.01
N TYR A 202 -44.31 15.84 29.63
CA TYR A 202 -44.36 16.56 28.35
C TYR A 202 -43.36 17.73 28.29
N LEU A 203 -43.19 18.46 29.40
CA LEU A 203 -42.17 19.52 29.48
C LEU A 203 -40.77 18.90 29.37
N PHE A 204 -40.55 17.76 30.02
CA PHE A 204 -39.29 17.04 29.91
C PHE A 204 -38.99 16.57 28.48
N LEU A 205 -40.01 16.08 27.75
CA LEU A 205 -39.88 15.74 26.34
C LEU A 205 -39.51 16.97 25.49
N VAL A 206 -40.11 18.14 25.76
CA VAL A 206 -39.72 19.39 25.06
C VAL A 206 -38.27 19.77 25.35
N LEU A 207 -37.81 19.64 26.60
CA LEU A 207 -36.41 19.89 26.97
C LEU A 207 -35.45 18.92 26.26
N ILE A 208 -35.84 17.64 26.13
CA ILE A 208 -35.08 16.63 25.37
C ILE A 208 -34.96 17.03 23.90
N ILE A 209 -36.08 17.44 23.27
CA ILE A 209 -36.09 17.88 21.86
C ILE A 209 -35.21 19.11 21.68
N CYS A 210 -35.33 20.11 22.56
CA CYS A 210 -34.46 21.28 22.54
C CYS A 210 -32.98 20.88 22.74
N GLY A 211 -32.69 19.95 23.65
CA GLY A 211 -31.36 19.40 23.86
C GLY A 211 -30.78 18.82 22.57
N PHE A 212 -31.53 17.96 21.87
CA PHE A 212 -31.11 17.37 20.60
C PHE A 212 -30.83 18.40 19.50
N VAL A 213 -31.68 19.42 19.38
CA VAL A 213 -31.53 20.51 18.40
C VAL A 213 -30.28 21.35 18.70
N LEU A 214 -29.99 21.58 19.97
CA LEU A 214 -28.85 22.38 20.43
C LEU A 214 -27.53 21.61 20.51
N LEU A 215 -27.54 20.27 20.32
CA LEU A 215 -26.30 19.48 20.32
C LEU A 215 -25.33 19.99 19.25
N PRO A 216 -24.04 20.16 19.60
CA PRO A 216 -23.02 20.53 18.63
C PRO A 216 -22.99 19.58 17.44
N ARG A 217 -22.72 20.12 16.24
CA ARG A 217 -22.71 19.35 14.97
C ARG A 217 -21.32 19.20 14.37
N TYR A 218 -20.26 19.52 15.11
CA TYR A 218 -18.89 19.41 14.61
C TYR A 218 -18.51 17.96 14.25
N GLN A 219 -19.08 16.94 14.91
CA GLN A 219 -18.85 15.52 14.58
C GLN A 219 -19.35 15.19 13.17
N VAL A 220 -20.50 15.77 12.79
CA VAL A 220 -21.10 15.63 11.46
C VAL A 220 -20.18 16.25 10.41
N THR A 221 -19.76 17.49 10.62
CA THR A 221 -18.87 18.19 9.69
C THR A 221 -17.53 17.47 9.53
N TYR A 222 -16.91 17.06 10.64
CA TYR A 222 -15.64 16.34 10.63
C TYR A 222 -15.77 14.97 9.93
N PHE A 223 -16.87 14.26 10.16
CA PHE A 223 -17.14 12.99 9.49
C PHE A 223 -17.32 13.15 7.98
N HIS A 224 -18.04 14.16 7.51
CA HIS A 224 -18.16 14.44 6.07
C HIS A 224 -16.82 14.75 5.41
N PHE A 225 -15.98 15.52 6.12
CA PHE A 225 -14.60 15.75 5.69
C PHE A 225 -13.83 14.42 5.58
N PHE A 226 -13.88 13.58 6.61
CA PHE A 226 -13.21 12.28 6.61
C PHE A 226 -13.72 11.38 5.47
N GLN A 227 -15.04 11.33 5.24
CA GLN A 227 -15.63 10.61 4.10
C GLN A 227 -15.14 11.15 2.74
N SER A 228 -14.88 12.46 2.63
CA SER A 228 -14.30 13.05 1.41
C SER A 228 -12.88 12.56 1.17
N VAL A 229 -12.06 12.44 2.22
CA VAL A 229 -10.72 11.84 2.14
C VAL A 229 -10.82 10.40 1.62
N LEU A 230 -11.74 9.61 2.17
CA LEU A 230 -11.92 8.21 1.76
C LEU A 230 -12.38 8.08 0.30
N ALA A 231 -13.34 8.89 -0.12
CA ALA A 231 -13.85 8.86 -1.50
C ALA A 231 -12.74 9.16 -2.54
N ILE A 232 -11.83 10.08 -2.23
CA ILE A 232 -10.70 10.41 -3.12
C ILE A 232 -9.68 9.27 -3.13
N GLU A 233 -9.40 8.65 -1.97
CA GLU A 233 -8.54 7.47 -1.88
C GLU A 233 -9.10 6.30 -2.70
N ASP A 234 -10.38 5.98 -2.54
CA ASP A 234 -11.04 4.91 -3.28
C ASP A 234 -10.99 5.18 -4.79
N SER A 235 -11.25 6.43 -5.20
CA SER A 235 -11.12 6.86 -6.61
C SER A 235 -9.69 6.67 -7.15
N THR A 236 -8.69 6.89 -6.31
CA THR A 236 -7.27 6.70 -6.66
C THR A 236 -6.95 5.21 -6.80
N GLN A 237 -7.43 4.36 -5.90
CA GLN A 237 -7.25 2.92 -5.97
C GLN A 237 -7.96 2.30 -7.18
N MET A 238 -9.20 2.71 -7.45
CA MET A 238 -9.95 2.27 -8.62
C MET A 238 -9.22 2.63 -9.93
N LEU A 239 -8.55 3.79 -9.99
CA LEU A 239 -7.73 4.17 -11.13
C LEU A 239 -6.55 3.21 -11.34
N PHE A 240 -5.91 2.74 -10.26
CA PHE A 240 -4.82 1.76 -10.36
C PHE A 240 -5.30 0.35 -10.75
N LYS A 241 -6.52 -0.03 -10.38
CA LYS A 241 -7.11 -1.32 -10.77
C LYS A 241 -7.63 -1.34 -12.21
N LYS A 242 -7.88 -0.17 -12.81
CA LYS A 242 -8.42 -0.06 -14.16
C LYS A 242 -7.38 -0.46 -15.20
N GLN A 243 -7.73 -1.40 -16.08
CA GLN A 243 -6.89 -1.81 -17.21
C GLN A 243 -7.03 -0.84 -18.39
N GLY A 244 -5.98 -0.70 -19.18
CA GLY A 244 -6.00 0.08 -20.43
C GLY A 244 -6.03 1.60 -20.26
N VAL A 245 -5.72 2.11 -19.07
CA VAL A 245 -5.61 3.57 -18.83
C VAL A 245 -4.32 4.08 -19.47
N THR A 246 -4.45 5.12 -20.30
CA THR A 246 -3.30 5.78 -20.94
C THR A 246 -2.58 6.72 -19.98
N ASP A 247 -1.31 7.01 -20.25
CA ASP A 247 -0.49 7.97 -19.49
C ASP A 247 -1.14 9.36 -19.40
N ALA A 248 -1.74 9.83 -20.50
CA ALA A 248 -2.47 11.10 -20.55
C ALA A 248 -3.71 11.08 -19.62
N GLU A 249 -4.43 9.96 -19.56
CA GLU A 249 -5.55 9.80 -18.63
C GLU A 249 -5.09 9.77 -17.18
N TYR A 250 -4.00 9.06 -16.85
CA TYR A 250 -3.41 9.08 -15.52
C TYR A 250 -3.08 10.50 -15.06
N VAL A 251 -2.37 11.27 -15.89
CA VAL A 251 -2.03 12.67 -15.59
C VAL A 251 -3.29 13.52 -15.37
N LYS A 252 -4.30 13.37 -16.24
CA LYS A 252 -5.58 14.09 -16.10
C LYS A 252 -6.28 13.75 -14.78
N HIS A 253 -6.32 12.48 -14.39
CA HIS A 253 -6.92 12.05 -13.14
C HIS A 253 -6.14 12.55 -11.92
N PHE A 254 -4.81 12.46 -11.90
CA PHE A 254 -4.01 12.97 -10.77
C PHE A 254 -4.16 14.49 -10.61
N LYS A 255 -4.21 15.25 -11.72
CA LYS A 255 -4.49 16.70 -11.68
C LYS A 255 -5.87 16.98 -11.08
N ARG A 256 -6.90 16.23 -11.50
CA ARG A 256 -8.27 16.34 -10.95
C ARG A 256 -8.32 15.98 -9.46
N TYR A 257 -7.65 14.91 -9.04
CA TYR A 257 -7.61 14.49 -7.65
C TYR A 257 -6.90 15.51 -6.78
N ASN A 258 -5.86 16.18 -7.27
CA ASN A 258 -5.23 17.29 -6.56
C ASN A 258 -6.21 18.44 -6.28
N SER A 259 -7.09 18.79 -7.22
CA SER A 259 -8.14 19.79 -6.98
C SER A 259 -9.15 19.34 -5.91
N TYR A 260 -9.45 18.04 -5.84
CA TYR A 260 -10.29 17.49 -4.77
C TYR A 260 -9.58 17.54 -3.42
N TRP A 261 -8.30 17.19 -3.37
CA TRP A 261 -7.49 17.34 -2.17
C TRP A 261 -7.39 18.78 -1.70
N ASP A 262 -7.27 19.74 -2.61
CA ASP A 262 -7.32 21.17 -2.28
C ASP A 262 -8.66 21.57 -1.65
N SER A 263 -9.76 21.16 -2.26
CA SER A 263 -11.11 21.44 -1.73
C SER A 263 -11.30 20.83 -0.35
N THR A 264 -10.89 19.58 -0.16
CA THR A 264 -10.94 18.85 1.12
C THR A 264 -10.02 19.50 2.17
N ARG A 265 -8.85 20.04 1.76
CA ARG A 265 -7.92 20.76 2.64
C ARG A 265 -8.53 22.08 3.12
N THR A 266 -9.12 22.87 2.22
CA THR A 266 -9.80 24.13 2.55
C THR A 266 -10.96 23.89 3.51
N LEU A 267 -11.79 22.88 3.24
CA LEU A 267 -12.88 22.49 4.15
C LEU A 267 -12.37 22.23 5.56
N LEU A 268 -11.20 21.60 5.74
CA LEU A 268 -10.62 21.33 7.04
C LEU A 268 -9.97 22.56 7.70
N ASP A 269 -9.38 23.46 6.92
CA ASP A 269 -8.80 24.71 7.44
C ASP A 269 -9.88 25.69 7.93
N ASP A 270 -11.06 25.68 7.30
CA ASP A 270 -12.19 26.55 7.68
C ASP A 270 -12.90 26.10 8.97
N GLN A 271 -12.52 24.97 9.59
CA GLN A 271 -13.13 24.47 10.83
C GLN A 271 -12.37 24.92 12.09
N SER A 272 -12.37 26.22 12.38
CA SER A 272 -11.73 26.78 13.59
C SER A 272 -12.45 26.42 14.90
N TYR A 273 -13.63 25.81 14.82
CA TYR A 273 -14.48 25.45 15.95
C TYR A 273 -14.43 23.96 16.33
N LEU A 274 -13.48 23.20 15.77
CA LEU A 274 -13.31 21.79 16.14
C LEU A 274 -12.88 21.66 17.62
N PRO A 275 -13.39 20.64 18.34
CA PRO A 275 -12.97 20.35 19.70
C PRO A 275 -11.46 20.03 19.76
N GLU A 276 -10.80 20.39 20.86
CA GLU A 276 -9.35 20.21 21.04
C GLU A 276 -8.93 18.73 20.92
N GLU A 277 -9.83 17.82 21.31
CA GLU A 277 -9.69 16.38 21.20
C GLU A 277 -9.43 15.92 19.75
N LEU A 278 -9.86 16.69 18.75
CA LEU A 278 -9.66 16.39 17.33
C LEU A 278 -8.41 17.03 16.73
N HIS A 279 -7.67 17.85 17.48
CA HIS A 279 -6.57 18.63 16.92
C HIS A 279 -5.44 17.74 16.38
N GLN A 280 -5.04 16.69 17.12
CA GLN A 280 -3.98 15.77 16.67
C GLN A 280 -4.38 15.00 15.40
N ASP A 281 -5.60 14.44 15.37
CA ASP A 281 -6.11 13.74 14.19
C ASP A 281 -6.25 14.67 13.00
N THR A 282 -6.67 15.91 13.23
CA THR A 282 -6.71 16.96 12.21
C THR A 282 -5.31 17.20 11.64
N LEU A 283 -4.28 17.38 12.47
CA LEU A 283 -2.90 17.56 12.00
C LEU A 283 -2.38 16.36 11.19
N ARG A 284 -2.67 15.14 11.64
CA ARG A 284 -2.31 13.91 10.92
C ARG A 284 -2.98 13.85 9.55
N LEU A 285 -4.26 14.19 9.45
CA LEU A 285 -5.00 14.22 8.18
C LEU A 285 -4.52 15.35 7.26
N LYS A 286 -4.19 16.54 7.80
CA LYS A 286 -3.55 17.63 7.04
C LYS A 286 -2.24 17.16 6.41
N ARG A 287 -1.40 16.49 7.20
CA ARG A 287 -0.13 15.92 6.73
C ARG A 287 -0.36 14.86 5.66
N TYR A 288 -1.34 13.97 5.86
CA TYR A 288 -1.69 12.94 4.89
C TYR A 288 -2.10 13.53 3.54
N ILE A 289 -3.01 14.52 3.53
CA ILE A 289 -3.47 15.19 2.31
C ILE A 289 -2.29 15.83 1.56
N ASN A 290 -1.39 16.51 2.27
CA ASN A 290 -0.21 17.11 1.67
C ASN A 290 0.71 16.07 1.03
N LEU A 291 0.99 14.97 1.72
CA LEU A 291 1.82 13.87 1.21
C LEU A 291 1.18 13.22 -0.02
N ARG A 292 -0.15 13.03 -0.02
CA ARG A 292 -0.86 12.44 -1.16
C ARG A 292 -0.82 13.34 -2.40
N LYS A 293 -1.01 14.65 -2.21
CA LYS A 293 -0.84 15.63 -3.29
C LYS A 293 0.59 15.61 -3.83
N GLN A 294 1.57 15.53 -2.94
CA GLN A 294 2.98 15.48 -3.33
C GLN A 294 3.29 14.20 -4.13
N GLU A 295 2.76 13.05 -3.71
CA GLU A 295 2.83 11.78 -4.44
C GLU A 295 2.23 11.93 -5.85
N ASN A 296 1.02 12.51 -5.97
CA ASN A 296 0.38 12.77 -7.26
C ASN A 296 1.24 13.67 -8.16
N VAL A 297 1.87 14.71 -7.61
CA VAL A 297 2.80 15.58 -8.35
C VAL A 297 4.00 14.77 -8.87
N PHE A 298 4.59 13.90 -8.05
CA PHE A 298 5.69 13.04 -8.49
C PHE A 298 5.25 12.03 -9.55
N ARG A 299 4.02 11.49 -9.47
CA ARG A 299 3.45 10.61 -10.51
C ARG A 299 3.24 11.35 -11.83
N ILE A 300 2.74 12.59 -11.77
CA ILE A 300 2.61 13.44 -12.96
C ILE A 300 4.00 13.69 -13.57
N GLN A 301 4.99 14.05 -12.75
CA GLN A 301 6.35 14.30 -13.22
C GLN A 301 7.04 13.05 -13.79
N LEU A 302 6.77 11.87 -13.21
CA LEU A 302 7.25 10.59 -13.72
C LEU A 302 6.77 10.35 -15.15
N ILE A 303 5.49 10.61 -15.41
CA ILE A 303 4.88 10.44 -16.73
C ILE A 303 5.32 11.54 -17.69
N GLU A 304 5.12 12.82 -17.34
CA GLU A 304 5.38 13.95 -18.24
C GLU A 304 6.85 14.11 -18.60
N LYS A 305 7.78 13.68 -17.73
CA LYS A 305 9.23 13.76 -17.97
C LYS A 305 9.85 12.42 -18.39
N GLU A 306 9.06 11.34 -18.37
CA GLU A 306 9.53 9.96 -18.56
C GLU A 306 10.73 9.62 -17.65
N SER A 307 10.71 10.12 -16.41
CA SER A 307 11.86 10.04 -15.50
C SER A 307 11.53 9.17 -14.30
N TYR A 308 12.19 8.02 -14.21
CA TYR A 308 11.88 7.01 -13.19
C TYR A 308 12.43 7.36 -11.80
N ARG A 309 13.30 8.37 -11.66
CA ARG A 309 13.83 8.82 -10.35
C ARG A 309 12.74 9.26 -9.38
N TYR A 310 11.59 9.69 -9.89
CA TYR A 310 10.46 10.09 -9.06
C TYR A 310 9.81 8.93 -8.29
N LEU A 311 10.12 7.67 -8.65
CA LEU A 311 9.66 6.49 -7.92
C LEU A 311 10.14 6.48 -6.46
N ASP A 312 11.35 6.93 -6.18
CA ASP A 312 11.83 7.03 -4.78
C ASP A 312 11.07 8.09 -3.99
N SER A 313 10.73 9.21 -4.64
CA SER A 313 9.93 10.25 -4.00
C SER A 313 8.51 9.75 -3.73
N ILE A 314 7.95 8.94 -4.63
CA ILE A 314 6.66 8.26 -4.43
C ILE A 314 6.74 7.26 -3.28
N GLU A 315 7.75 6.38 -3.26
CA GLU A 315 7.97 5.38 -2.19
C GLU A 315 8.12 6.07 -0.83
N LEU A 316 8.89 7.16 -0.76
CA LEU A 316 9.09 7.94 0.47
C LEU A 316 7.78 8.59 0.95
N SER A 317 7.01 9.22 0.06
CA SER A 317 5.71 9.79 0.42
C SER A 317 4.76 8.71 0.96
N GLN A 318 4.76 7.52 0.37
CA GLN A 318 3.95 6.39 0.83
C GLN A 318 4.36 5.90 2.23
N GLN A 319 5.67 5.77 2.49
CA GLN A 319 6.17 5.42 3.82
C GLN A 319 5.79 6.48 4.86
N GLN A 320 5.94 7.77 4.53
CA GLN A 320 5.56 8.86 5.44
C GLN A 320 4.06 8.90 5.73
N MET A 321 3.21 8.56 4.75
CA MET A 321 1.76 8.48 4.95
C MET A 321 1.35 7.39 5.96
N GLN A 322 2.14 6.31 6.11
CA GLN A 322 1.87 5.28 7.13
C GLN A 322 1.94 5.86 8.55
N SER A 323 2.84 6.83 8.79
CA SER A 323 2.99 7.51 10.07
C SER A 323 1.83 8.47 10.42
N CYS A 324 0.92 8.73 9.48
CA CYS A 324 -0.28 9.54 9.74
C CYS A 324 -1.38 8.74 10.45
N PHE A 325 -1.20 7.44 10.65
CA PHE A 325 -2.18 6.53 11.25
C PHE A 325 -1.55 5.66 12.35
N PRO A 326 -2.33 5.11 13.30
CA PRO A 326 -3.79 5.28 13.44
C PRO A 326 -4.19 6.68 13.90
N LEU A 327 -5.46 7.03 13.69
CA LEU A 327 -6.08 8.19 14.33
C LEU A 327 -6.45 7.83 15.77
N ASP A 328 -6.50 8.83 16.65
CA ASP A 328 -6.89 8.66 18.05
C ASP A 328 -8.37 8.25 18.12
N TYR A 329 -9.21 8.82 17.25
CA TYR A 329 -10.58 8.35 17.03
C TYR A 329 -10.63 7.30 15.91
N PRO A 330 -11.29 6.14 16.12
CA PRO A 330 -11.25 4.99 15.23
C PRO A 330 -12.11 5.15 13.96
N LEU A 331 -12.17 6.34 13.38
CA LEU A 331 -12.88 6.62 12.12
C LEU A 331 -12.40 5.72 10.97
N THR A 332 -11.13 5.31 11.00
CA THR A 332 -10.53 4.37 10.05
C THR A 332 -11.02 2.93 10.19
N GLN A 333 -11.59 2.54 11.33
CA GLN A 333 -12.13 1.18 11.52
C GLN A 333 -13.47 0.97 10.80
N LEU A 334 -14.09 2.05 10.30
CA LEU A 334 -15.25 1.99 9.42
C LEU A 334 -14.87 1.72 7.95
N LEU A 335 -13.57 1.65 7.64
CA LEU A 335 -13.08 1.23 6.34
C LEU A 335 -13.39 -0.25 6.11
N PRO A 336 -13.68 -0.67 4.87
CA PRO A 336 -13.66 -2.09 4.54
C PRO A 336 -12.34 -2.70 5.01
N VAL A 337 -12.42 -3.76 5.81
CA VAL A 337 -11.27 -4.58 6.17
C VAL A 337 -10.56 -4.97 4.88
N ARG A 338 -9.31 -4.53 4.79
CA ARG A 338 -8.49 -4.64 3.59
C ARG A 338 -7.88 -6.03 3.59
N GLU A 339 -8.58 -7.00 3.03
CA GLU A 339 -7.95 -8.26 2.70
C GLU A 339 -6.99 -8.03 1.53
N PRO A 340 -5.71 -8.41 1.63
CA PRO A 340 -4.88 -8.53 0.44
C PRO A 340 -5.57 -9.55 -0.47
N GLU A 341 -5.86 -9.17 -1.71
CA GLU A 341 -6.34 -10.12 -2.73
C GLU A 341 -5.31 -11.26 -2.81
N GLU A 342 -5.70 -12.46 -2.35
CA GLU A 342 -4.94 -13.67 -2.62
C GLU A 342 -4.97 -13.91 -4.13
N ASP A 343 -3.81 -13.76 -4.76
CA ASP A 343 -3.61 -14.23 -6.12
C ASP A 343 -3.75 -15.76 -6.13
N THR A 344 -4.89 -16.23 -6.62
CA THR A 344 -5.26 -17.65 -6.68
C THR A 344 -4.55 -18.43 -7.79
N THR A 345 -3.58 -17.83 -8.48
CA THR A 345 -2.69 -18.59 -9.36
C THR A 345 -1.63 -19.31 -8.52
N LYS A 346 -1.53 -20.65 -8.67
CA LYS A 346 -0.41 -21.45 -8.12
C LYS A 346 0.90 -20.97 -8.73
N ARG A 347 1.46 -19.90 -8.19
CA ARG A 347 2.81 -19.43 -8.49
C ARG A 347 3.81 -20.46 -7.94
N PRO A 348 5.00 -20.60 -8.54
CA PRO A 348 6.09 -21.35 -7.92
C PRO A 348 6.28 -20.87 -6.48
N SER A 349 6.60 -21.76 -5.54
CA SER A 349 6.93 -21.34 -4.18
C SER A 349 8.11 -20.37 -4.22
N LEU A 350 7.85 -19.11 -3.89
CA LEU A 350 8.87 -18.07 -3.83
C LEU A 350 9.48 -18.07 -2.43
N HIS A 351 10.81 -18.05 -2.37
CA HIS A 351 11.54 -17.96 -1.11
C HIS A 351 12.37 -16.68 -1.08
N ALA A 352 12.37 -15.99 0.05
CA ALA A 352 13.20 -14.81 0.25
C ALA A 352 14.67 -15.25 0.41
N VAL A 353 15.57 -14.63 -0.36
CA VAL A 353 16.99 -14.99 -0.40
C VAL A 353 17.86 -13.74 -0.23
N LYS A 354 18.98 -13.91 0.47
CA LYS A 354 20.08 -12.95 0.55
C LYS A 354 21.34 -13.57 -0.05
N ILE A 355 21.89 -12.96 -1.10
CA ILE A 355 23.10 -13.42 -1.79
C ILE A 355 24.18 -12.32 -1.71
N TRP A 356 25.44 -12.72 -1.53
CA TRP A 356 26.59 -11.82 -1.43
C TRP A 356 27.42 -11.87 -2.71
N TYR A 357 28.05 -10.75 -3.09
CA TYR A 357 28.86 -10.66 -4.31
C TYR A 357 30.20 -9.96 -4.06
N ASN A 358 31.25 -10.37 -4.78
CA ASN A 358 32.53 -9.66 -4.84
C ASN A 358 32.46 -8.40 -5.75
N ASN A 359 33.59 -7.72 -5.97
CA ASN A 359 33.64 -6.49 -6.80
C ASN A 359 33.31 -6.76 -8.28
N GLU A 360 33.48 -8.00 -8.71
CA GLU A 360 33.22 -8.50 -10.05
C GLU A 360 31.77 -9.00 -10.22
N TRP A 361 30.91 -8.83 -9.21
CA TRP A 361 29.54 -9.35 -9.15
C TRP A 361 29.44 -10.87 -9.25
N GLU A 362 30.47 -11.59 -8.79
CA GLU A 362 30.46 -13.04 -8.64
C GLU A 362 29.96 -13.41 -7.23
N GLU A 363 29.08 -14.42 -7.16
CA GLU A 363 28.50 -14.86 -5.89
C GLU A 363 29.58 -15.40 -4.94
N VAL A 364 29.51 -14.99 -3.67
CA VAL A 364 30.41 -15.44 -2.60
C VAL A 364 29.60 -15.99 -1.43
N PRO A 365 30.13 -16.97 -0.68
CA PRO A 365 29.40 -17.64 0.40
C PRO A 365 29.07 -16.73 1.59
N GLY A 366 29.73 -15.57 1.71
CA GLY A 366 29.48 -14.61 2.77
C GLY A 366 30.51 -13.49 2.80
N PRO A 367 30.47 -12.62 3.82
CA PRO A 367 31.45 -11.55 3.99
C PRO A 367 32.89 -12.09 4.14
N PRO A 368 33.93 -11.36 3.67
CA PRO A 368 33.87 -10.01 3.10
C PRO A 368 33.38 -10.01 1.65
N ALA A 369 32.32 -9.27 1.40
CA ALA A 369 31.68 -9.10 0.10
C ALA A 369 31.62 -7.60 -0.22
N ALA A 370 31.58 -7.26 -1.51
CA ALA A 370 31.41 -5.88 -1.96
C ALA A 370 29.94 -5.46 -1.96
N PHE A 371 29.05 -6.40 -2.29
CA PHE A 371 27.61 -6.16 -2.42
C PHE A 371 26.79 -7.29 -1.81
N TYR A 372 25.51 -7.02 -1.56
CA TYR A 372 24.52 -8.07 -1.32
C TYR A 372 23.17 -7.73 -1.96
N ARG A 373 22.47 -8.78 -2.40
CA ARG A 373 21.14 -8.71 -3.02
C ARG A 373 20.10 -9.29 -2.08
N LEU A 374 18.96 -8.61 -1.98
CA LEU A 374 17.74 -9.07 -1.31
C LEU A 374 16.62 -9.19 -2.34
N GLY A 375 15.89 -10.30 -2.31
CA GLY A 375 14.74 -10.52 -3.19
C GLY A 375 14.12 -11.89 -2.99
N GLN A 376 13.33 -12.33 -3.97
CA GLN A 376 12.72 -13.66 -3.98
C GLN A 376 13.22 -14.49 -5.15
N GLN A 377 13.43 -15.78 -4.92
CA GLN A 377 13.75 -16.76 -5.97
C GLN A 377 12.69 -17.85 -6.05
N ASP A 378 12.48 -18.38 -7.25
CA ASP A 378 11.68 -19.60 -7.46
C ASP A 378 12.48 -20.86 -7.13
N SER A 379 11.84 -22.03 -7.24
CA SER A 379 12.45 -23.34 -6.97
C SER A 379 13.65 -23.69 -7.87
N LEU A 380 13.87 -22.93 -8.95
CA LEU A 380 15.01 -23.08 -9.85
C LEU A 380 16.14 -22.08 -9.56
N GLY A 381 16.03 -21.31 -8.46
CA GLY A 381 17.00 -20.28 -8.10
C GLY A 381 16.88 -18.99 -8.93
N ARG A 382 15.80 -18.81 -9.71
CA ARG A 382 15.65 -17.64 -10.58
C ARG A 382 14.98 -16.50 -9.82
N TRP A 383 15.53 -15.30 -9.90
CA TRP A 383 14.97 -14.10 -9.27
C TRP A 383 13.58 -13.74 -9.84
N GLN A 384 12.66 -13.37 -8.95
CA GLN A 384 11.29 -12.98 -9.27
C GLN A 384 10.88 -11.74 -8.47
N GLY A 385 10.10 -10.85 -9.08
CA GLY A 385 9.52 -9.68 -8.42
C GLY A 385 10.55 -8.60 -8.08
N ALA A 386 10.30 -7.85 -7.02
CA ALA A 386 11.16 -6.74 -6.60
C ALA A 386 12.46 -7.25 -5.96
N VAL A 387 13.58 -6.68 -6.40
CA VAL A 387 14.93 -6.99 -5.96
C VAL A 387 15.65 -5.69 -5.59
N ARG A 388 16.46 -5.74 -4.54
CA ARG A 388 17.31 -4.62 -4.11
C ARG A 388 18.74 -5.10 -3.90
N ASP A 389 19.69 -4.37 -4.48
CA ASP A 389 21.12 -4.56 -4.22
C ASP A 389 21.62 -3.45 -3.33
N PHE A 390 22.61 -3.80 -2.51
CA PHE A 390 23.21 -2.92 -1.53
C PHE A 390 24.72 -3.03 -1.61
N TYR A 391 25.39 -1.90 -1.38
CA TYR A 391 26.79 -1.89 -1.01
C TYR A 391 26.99 -2.60 0.33
N ASN A 392 28.21 -3.10 0.59
CA ASN A 392 28.56 -3.67 1.90
C ASN A 392 28.39 -2.66 3.06
N SER A 393 28.39 -1.36 2.77
CA SER A 393 28.05 -0.29 3.73
C SER A 393 26.58 -0.30 4.18
N GLY A 394 25.70 -1.02 3.48
CA GLY A 394 24.26 -1.04 3.69
C GLY A 394 23.50 0.03 2.89
N GLN A 395 24.19 0.89 2.15
CA GLN A 395 23.56 1.82 1.22
C GLN A 395 22.99 1.08 0.00
N ILE A 396 21.88 1.60 -0.53
CA ILE A 396 21.25 0.98 -1.70
C ILE A 396 22.12 1.24 -2.94
N GLN A 397 22.28 0.20 -3.76
CA GLN A 397 23.04 0.24 -5.01
C GLN A 397 22.11 0.09 -6.22
N MET A 398 21.06 -0.72 -6.10
CA MET A 398 20.08 -0.90 -7.18
C MET A 398 18.70 -1.24 -6.62
N LYS A 399 17.65 -0.71 -7.26
CA LYS A 399 16.25 -1.15 -7.13
C LYS A 399 15.75 -1.60 -8.49
N GLY A 400 15.14 -2.77 -8.57
CA GLY A 400 14.66 -3.29 -9.85
C GLY A 400 13.70 -4.46 -9.73
N GLY A 401 13.12 -4.84 -10.86
CA GLY A 401 12.22 -5.98 -10.99
C GLY A 401 12.85 -7.12 -11.79
N TYR A 402 12.64 -8.36 -11.36
CA TYR A 402 13.05 -9.55 -12.11
C TYR A 402 11.83 -10.39 -12.50
N LYS A 403 11.91 -11.02 -13.68
CA LYS A 403 10.97 -12.02 -14.15
C LYS A 403 11.78 -13.16 -14.78
N ASP A 404 11.59 -14.37 -14.27
CA ASP A 404 12.30 -15.57 -14.73
C ASP A 404 13.83 -15.41 -14.71
N GLY A 405 14.34 -14.76 -13.66
CA GLY A 405 15.78 -14.51 -13.50
C GLY A 405 16.33 -13.36 -14.34
N ARG A 406 15.47 -12.65 -15.09
CA ARG A 406 15.87 -11.55 -15.99
C ARG A 406 15.34 -10.21 -15.52
N ARG A 407 16.14 -9.15 -15.66
CA ARG A 407 15.76 -7.76 -15.41
C ARG A 407 14.55 -7.39 -16.26
N ASN A 408 13.47 -7.01 -15.60
CA ASN A 408 12.20 -6.70 -16.24
C ASN A 408 11.46 -5.62 -15.42
N GLY A 409 11.16 -4.50 -16.06
CA GLY A 409 10.57 -3.33 -15.42
C GLY A 409 11.60 -2.23 -15.18
N VAL A 410 11.28 -1.32 -14.27
CA VAL A 410 12.08 -0.12 -13.99
C VAL A 410 13.26 -0.48 -13.09
N PHE A 411 14.42 0.09 -13.39
CA PHE A 411 15.64 -0.04 -12.62
C PHE A 411 16.19 1.35 -12.26
N LEU A 412 16.57 1.49 -10.99
CA LEU A 412 17.28 2.65 -10.45
C LEU A 412 18.62 2.18 -9.90
N TYR A 413 19.70 2.81 -10.32
CA TYR A 413 21.05 2.55 -9.85
C TYR A 413 21.58 3.76 -9.10
N TYR A 414 22.31 3.50 -8.03
CA TYR A 414 22.81 4.49 -7.08
C TYR A 414 24.28 4.30 -6.85
N SER A 415 24.97 5.40 -6.57
CA SER A 415 26.36 5.41 -6.16
C SER A 415 26.50 5.08 -4.67
N ASP A 416 27.71 4.78 -4.25
CA ASP A 416 28.14 4.57 -2.86
C ASP A 416 28.08 5.84 -1.99
N HIS A 417 27.63 6.96 -2.57
CA HIS A 417 27.39 8.23 -1.89
C HIS A 417 25.90 8.63 -1.93
N ASN A 418 24.98 7.69 -2.16
CA ASN A 418 23.52 7.88 -2.23
C ASN A 418 23.07 8.90 -3.31
N THR A 419 23.81 9.00 -4.42
CA THR A 419 23.36 9.77 -5.60
C THR A 419 22.91 8.80 -6.70
N TYR A 420 22.00 9.21 -7.58
CA TYR A 420 21.65 8.39 -8.74
C TYR A 420 22.87 8.23 -9.65
N GLU A 421 23.02 7.05 -10.23
CA GLU A 421 23.97 6.78 -11.33
C GLU A 421 23.23 6.67 -12.65
N SER A 422 22.16 5.88 -12.67
CA SER A 422 21.30 5.74 -13.83
C SER A 422 19.89 5.28 -13.49
N ALA A 423 18.95 5.57 -14.38
CA ALA A 423 17.56 5.17 -14.27
C ALA A 423 17.02 4.81 -15.65
N GLY A 424 16.28 3.71 -15.75
CA GLY A 424 15.73 3.25 -17.02
C GLY A 424 14.86 2.02 -16.87
N ARG A 425 14.47 1.43 -17.99
CA ARG A 425 13.62 0.24 -18.02
C ARG A 425 14.26 -0.87 -18.81
N TYR A 426 14.09 -2.10 -18.31
CA TYR A 426 14.40 -3.31 -19.03
C TYR A 426 13.12 -4.05 -19.45
N ASN A 427 13.19 -4.73 -20.59
CA ASN A 427 12.28 -5.79 -21.00
C ASN A 427 13.10 -7.06 -21.20
N MET A 428 13.05 -7.98 -20.24
CA MET A 428 13.79 -9.25 -20.27
C MET A 428 15.29 -9.09 -20.63
N GLU A 429 16.03 -8.32 -19.83
CA GLU A 429 17.45 -7.91 -20.01
C GLU A 429 17.72 -6.83 -21.07
N ILE A 430 16.76 -6.54 -21.95
CA ILE A 430 16.97 -5.54 -23.01
C ILE A 430 16.60 -4.16 -22.48
N PRO A 431 17.53 -3.18 -22.47
CA PRO A 431 17.18 -1.81 -22.11
C PRO A 431 16.21 -1.23 -23.14
N ILE A 432 15.14 -0.58 -22.67
CA ILE A 432 14.10 -0.01 -23.53
C ILE A 432 13.73 1.40 -23.09
N GLY A 433 13.28 2.21 -24.05
CA GLY A 433 12.81 3.56 -23.82
C GLY A 433 13.91 4.50 -23.32
N LYS A 434 13.50 5.54 -22.60
CA LYS A 434 14.41 6.56 -22.06
C LYS A 434 15.25 6.00 -20.91
N TRP A 435 16.55 6.24 -21.01
CA TRP A 435 17.57 5.98 -20.00
C TRP A 435 18.25 7.29 -19.63
N GLU A 436 18.27 7.58 -18.34
CA GLU A 436 18.91 8.74 -17.74
C GLU A 436 20.18 8.30 -17.02
N THR A 437 21.27 9.04 -17.19
CA THR A 437 22.47 8.88 -16.36
C THR A 437 22.76 10.17 -15.63
N PHE A 438 23.51 10.07 -14.54
CA PHE A 438 23.78 11.20 -13.65
C PHE A 438 25.27 11.29 -13.34
N HIS A 439 25.73 12.52 -13.10
CA HIS A 439 27.06 12.79 -12.56
C HIS A 439 27.07 12.50 -11.06
N SER A 440 28.26 12.32 -10.48
CA SER A 440 28.42 12.08 -9.03
C SER A 440 27.83 13.18 -8.15
N ASN A 441 27.69 14.41 -8.68
CA ASN A 441 27.04 15.53 -8.01
C ASN A 441 25.48 15.53 -8.12
N GLY A 442 24.90 14.47 -8.70
CA GLY A 442 23.45 14.29 -8.85
C GLY A 442 22.81 15.03 -10.04
N LYS A 443 23.57 15.84 -10.80
CA LYS A 443 23.06 16.47 -12.02
C LYS A 443 22.91 15.44 -13.13
N ILE A 444 21.90 15.61 -13.98
CA ILE A 444 21.71 14.75 -15.15
C ILE A 444 22.93 14.87 -16.09
N LYS A 445 23.41 13.74 -16.57
CA LYS A 445 24.56 13.60 -17.47
C LYS A 445 24.10 13.33 -18.89
N SER A 446 23.14 12.44 -19.08
CA SER A 446 22.61 12.14 -20.42
C SER A 446 21.19 11.61 -20.39
N GLU A 447 20.51 11.79 -21.51
CA GLU A 447 19.25 11.14 -21.88
C GLU A 447 19.46 10.41 -23.20
N ALA A 448 19.39 9.08 -23.16
CA ALA A 448 19.47 8.23 -24.34
C ALA A 448 18.22 7.37 -24.44
N TYR A 449 17.90 6.92 -25.64
CA TYR A 449 16.77 6.03 -25.89
C TYR A 449 17.28 4.73 -26.47
N PHE A 450 16.70 3.63 -25.99
CA PHE A 450 16.98 2.27 -26.45
C PHE A 450 15.73 1.65 -27.05
N GLU A 451 15.90 0.85 -28.10
CA GLU A 451 14.84 0.21 -28.90
C GLU A 451 13.86 1.21 -29.59
N PRO A 452 13.54 1.03 -30.89
CA PRO A 452 14.09 0.02 -31.81
C PRO A 452 15.55 0.29 -32.22
N GLU A 453 16.05 1.51 -32.01
CA GLU A 453 17.44 1.88 -32.24
C GLU A 453 17.95 2.74 -31.09
N TYR A 454 19.25 2.63 -30.80
CA TYR A 454 19.90 3.51 -29.85
C TYR A 454 20.09 4.91 -30.46
N PHE A 455 19.74 5.94 -29.70
CA PHE A 455 20.17 7.31 -30.00
C PHE A 455 20.38 8.14 -28.73
N MET A 456 21.34 9.05 -28.79
CA MET A 456 21.60 10.05 -27.76
C MET A 456 20.70 11.26 -28.00
N LYS A 457 19.80 11.59 -27.07
CA LYS A 457 18.93 12.78 -27.19
C LYS A 457 19.64 14.01 -26.66
N ASN A 458 20.13 13.94 -25.43
CA ASN A 458 20.76 15.07 -24.75
C ASN A 458 21.94 14.62 -23.88
N MET A 459 22.94 15.49 -23.75
CA MET A 459 24.09 15.28 -22.88
C MET A 459 24.53 16.60 -22.27
N TRP A 460 24.92 16.58 -21.00
CA TRP A 460 25.41 17.73 -20.25
C TRP A 460 26.71 17.40 -19.53
N ASP A 461 27.57 18.41 -19.40
CA ASP A 461 28.74 18.31 -18.53
C ASP A 461 28.33 18.34 -17.03
N SER A 462 29.30 18.18 -16.14
CA SER A 462 29.06 18.15 -14.69
C SER A 462 28.58 19.49 -14.12
N THR A 463 28.72 20.59 -14.86
CA THR A 463 28.22 21.92 -14.49
C THR A 463 26.77 22.13 -14.93
N GLY A 464 26.29 21.33 -15.89
CA GLY A 464 24.97 21.43 -16.50
C GLY A 464 24.97 22.15 -17.84
N GLN A 465 26.14 22.43 -18.43
CA GLN A 465 26.22 22.99 -19.77
C GLN A 465 25.90 21.91 -20.82
N PRO A 466 25.07 22.23 -21.82
CA PRO A 466 24.70 21.26 -22.84
C PRO A 466 25.88 20.95 -23.77
N LEU A 467 26.16 19.65 -23.96
CA LEU A 467 27.13 19.12 -24.92
C LEU A 467 26.45 18.56 -26.17
N VAL A 468 25.28 17.94 -25.99
CA VAL A 468 24.40 17.45 -27.06
C VAL A 468 22.99 17.92 -26.76
N GLN A 469 22.31 18.51 -27.74
CA GLN A 469 20.91 18.90 -27.65
C GLN A 469 20.14 18.37 -28.84
N ASN A 470 19.04 17.66 -28.57
CA ASN A 470 18.19 17.05 -29.60
C ASN A 470 18.99 16.23 -30.64
N GLY A 471 20.03 15.54 -30.17
CA GLY A 471 20.87 14.66 -30.99
C GLY A 471 22.02 15.34 -31.73
N GLU A 472 22.20 16.65 -31.58
CA GLU A 472 23.28 17.40 -32.22
C GLU A 472 24.30 17.89 -31.18
N GLY A 473 25.59 17.66 -31.42
CA GLY A 473 26.64 18.26 -30.58
C GLY A 473 27.99 17.56 -30.64
N VAL A 474 29.01 18.24 -30.12
CA VAL A 474 30.39 17.72 -30.04
C VAL A 474 30.71 17.40 -28.60
N VAL A 475 31.17 16.17 -28.36
CA VAL A 475 31.45 15.67 -27.02
C VAL A 475 32.94 15.42 -26.81
N ARG A 476 33.36 15.60 -25.56
CA ARG A 476 34.65 15.16 -25.04
C ARG A 476 34.41 14.44 -23.73
N PHE A 477 34.78 13.17 -23.69
CA PHE A 477 34.79 12.35 -22.49
C PHE A 477 36.17 12.43 -21.84
N TYR A 478 36.22 12.30 -20.53
CA TYR A 478 37.45 12.44 -19.75
C TYR A 478 37.61 11.26 -18.81
N TYR A 479 38.84 10.80 -18.64
CA TYR A 479 39.26 9.94 -17.53
C TYR A 479 39.19 10.71 -16.21
N GLY A 480 39.19 9.97 -15.08
CA GLY A 480 39.20 10.58 -13.74
C GLY A 480 40.42 11.46 -13.45
N ASN A 481 41.51 11.34 -14.22
CA ASN A 481 42.69 12.19 -14.16
C ASN A 481 42.59 13.47 -15.02
N GLY A 482 41.44 13.73 -15.66
CA GLY A 482 41.19 14.92 -16.47
C GLY A 482 41.69 14.84 -17.92
N ILE A 483 42.29 13.72 -18.35
CA ILE A 483 42.70 13.52 -19.74
C ILE A 483 41.49 13.10 -20.57
N VAL A 484 41.37 13.63 -21.80
CA VAL A 484 40.29 13.23 -22.72
C VAL A 484 40.41 11.74 -23.02
N SER A 485 39.35 10.97 -22.77
CA SER A 485 39.28 9.54 -23.09
C SER A 485 38.75 9.29 -24.49
N GLU A 486 37.79 10.08 -24.94
CA GLU A 486 37.18 9.96 -26.26
C GLU A 486 36.58 11.31 -26.69
N ARG A 487 36.59 11.62 -27.99
CA ARG A 487 35.90 12.78 -28.54
C ARG A 487 35.31 12.49 -29.91
N GLY A 488 34.20 13.17 -30.24
CA GLY A 488 33.55 13.06 -31.53
C GLY A 488 32.28 13.91 -31.63
N GLU A 489 31.57 13.77 -32.75
CA GLU A 489 30.33 14.48 -33.05
C GLU A 489 29.14 13.51 -33.06
N TYR A 490 28.03 13.97 -32.47
CA TYR A 490 26.72 13.37 -32.62
C TYR A 490 25.91 14.17 -33.63
N ARG A 491 25.27 13.46 -34.56
CA ARG A 491 24.29 14.00 -35.51
C ARG A 491 23.06 13.10 -35.52
N ASN A 492 21.87 13.67 -35.41
CA ASN A 492 20.61 12.94 -35.22
C ASN A 492 20.71 11.87 -34.11
N GLY A 493 21.48 12.15 -33.05
CA GLY A 493 21.69 11.28 -31.91
C GLY A 493 22.59 10.06 -32.15
N LYS A 494 23.22 9.96 -33.33
CA LYS A 494 24.15 8.88 -33.68
C LYS A 494 25.57 9.41 -33.82
N LYS A 495 26.57 8.57 -33.55
CA LYS A 495 27.97 8.91 -33.81
C LYS A 495 28.15 9.22 -35.30
N GLU A 496 28.75 10.35 -35.61
CA GLU A 496 29.01 10.80 -36.98
C GLU A 496 30.45 11.30 -37.11
N GLY A 497 31.06 11.06 -38.27
CA GLY A 497 32.39 11.55 -38.57
C GLY A 497 33.50 10.84 -37.80
N VAL A 498 34.59 11.56 -37.53
CA VAL A 498 35.79 10.99 -36.89
C VAL A 498 35.65 11.02 -35.37
N TRP A 499 35.80 9.84 -34.77
CA TRP A 499 35.85 9.60 -33.34
C TRP A 499 37.26 9.19 -32.94
N LEU A 500 37.79 9.84 -31.91
CA LEU A 500 39.16 9.63 -31.42
C LEU A 500 39.11 9.16 -29.97
N GLY A 501 39.65 7.97 -29.72
CA GLY A 501 39.88 7.42 -28.40
C GLY A 501 41.33 7.60 -27.97
N TYR A 502 41.56 7.81 -26.69
CA TYR A 502 42.88 8.02 -26.11
C TYR A 502 43.13 7.07 -24.94
N HIS A 503 44.37 6.65 -24.72
CA HIS A 503 44.80 6.01 -23.49
C HIS A 503 44.78 6.98 -22.31
N SER A 504 44.82 6.47 -21.08
CA SER A 504 44.86 7.28 -19.86
C SER A 504 46.09 8.17 -19.73
N ASN A 505 47.12 7.96 -20.56
CA ASN A 505 48.31 8.81 -20.69
C ASN A 505 48.20 9.89 -21.79
N GLY A 506 47.05 9.98 -22.48
CA GLY A 506 46.77 10.97 -23.52
C GLY A 506 47.22 10.60 -24.94
N GLN A 507 47.85 9.44 -25.14
CA GLN A 507 48.18 8.96 -26.49
C GLN A 507 46.95 8.41 -27.22
N ILE A 508 46.86 8.57 -28.54
CA ILE A 508 45.74 8.04 -29.33
C ILE A 508 45.73 6.52 -29.23
N TYR A 509 44.59 5.98 -28.81
CA TYR A 509 44.29 4.55 -28.75
C TYR A 509 43.61 4.09 -30.04
N TYR A 510 42.59 4.83 -30.52
CA TYR A 510 41.94 4.54 -31.79
C TYR A 510 41.46 5.81 -32.51
N GLU A 511 41.29 5.65 -33.82
CA GLU A 511 40.60 6.58 -34.72
C GLU A 511 39.56 5.78 -35.50
N GLU A 512 38.31 6.18 -35.39
CA GLU A 512 37.16 5.51 -35.99
C GLU A 512 36.35 6.51 -36.81
N PHE A 513 35.86 6.09 -37.98
CA PHE A 513 34.96 6.90 -38.79
C PHE A 513 33.57 6.27 -38.79
N TYR A 514 32.59 7.04 -38.30
CA TYR A 514 31.20 6.63 -38.21
C TYR A 514 30.33 7.36 -39.24
N SER A 515 29.33 6.66 -39.77
CA SER A 515 28.24 7.26 -40.54
C SER A 515 26.92 6.67 -40.08
N LEU A 516 25.97 7.54 -39.72
CA LEU A 516 24.66 7.13 -39.17
C LEU A 516 24.80 6.13 -38.00
N GLY A 517 25.82 6.34 -37.15
CA GLY A 517 26.11 5.49 -35.98
C GLY A 517 26.77 4.16 -36.28
N GLN A 518 26.94 3.79 -37.56
CA GLN A 518 27.64 2.57 -37.96
C GLN A 518 29.13 2.87 -38.15
N LEU A 519 29.99 2.02 -37.60
CA LEU A 519 31.41 2.09 -37.87
C LEU A 519 31.65 1.72 -39.34
N VAL A 520 32.27 2.62 -40.10
CA VAL A 520 32.64 2.37 -41.50
C VAL A 520 34.08 1.85 -41.58
N ARG A 521 34.97 2.41 -40.74
CA ARG A 521 36.36 1.96 -40.61
C ARG A 521 36.93 2.43 -39.28
N GLY A 522 37.74 1.57 -38.66
CA GLY A 522 38.48 1.87 -37.45
C GLY A 522 39.95 1.51 -37.59
N ARG A 523 40.78 2.27 -36.89
CA ARG A 523 42.21 1.97 -36.73
C ARG A 523 42.59 2.16 -35.27
N SER A 524 43.27 1.18 -34.69
CA SER A 524 43.83 1.29 -33.35
C SER A 524 45.36 1.24 -33.36
N SER A 525 45.97 1.74 -32.30
CA SER A 525 47.40 1.63 -32.02
C SER A 525 47.58 1.17 -30.57
N VAL A 526 48.46 0.20 -30.35
CA VAL A 526 48.88 -0.20 -29.00
C VAL A 526 50.06 0.64 -28.54
N LEU A 527 50.30 0.70 -27.22
CA LEU A 527 51.46 1.38 -26.60
C LEU A 527 52.82 0.91 -27.18
N ASN A 528 52.88 -0.27 -27.80
CA ASN A 528 54.06 -0.82 -28.46
C ASN A 528 54.20 -0.45 -29.96
N GLY A 529 53.25 0.31 -30.54
CA GLY A 529 53.29 0.81 -31.91
C GLY A 529 52.63 -0.05 -32.99
N GLU A 530 52.12 -1.25 -32.67
CA GLU A 530 51.39 -2.07 -33.66
C GLU A 530 50.03 -1.42 -34.00
N ARG A 531 49.61 -1.54 -35.27
CA ARG A 531 48.39 -0.93 -35.79
C ARG A 531 47.43 -1.99 -36.31
N PHE A 532 46.17 -1.92 -35.91
CA PHE A 532 45.10 -2.79 -36.41
C PHE A 532 44.08 -1.96 -37.20
N VAL A 533 43.56 -2.50 -38.29
CA VAL A 533 42.43 -1.93 -39.03
C VAL A 533 41.26 -2.91 -38.90
N TYR A 534 40.07 -2.37 -38.64
CA TYR A 534 38.86 -3.15 -38.41
C TYR A 534 37.63 -2.37 -38.90
N ASP A 535 36.54 -3.10 -39.11
CA ASP A 535 35.24 -2.60 -39.55
C ASP A 535 34.15 -2.74 -38.46
N ALA A 536 34.48 -3.41 -37.35
CA ALA A 536 33.66 -3.49 -36.14
C ALA A 536 34.47 -3.08 -34.91
N SER A 537 33.96 -2.09 -34.16
CA SER A 537 34.63 -1.55 -32.96
C SER A 537 34.77 -2.63 -31.90
N SER A 538 33.72 -3.43 -31.69
CA SER A 538 33.78 -4.63 -30.85
C SER A 538 33.27 -5.84 -31.63
N LEU A 539 34.00 -6.93 -31.55
CA LEU A 539 33.67 -8.22 -32.15
C LEU A 539 33.48 -9.23 -31.02
N PHE A 540 32.26 -9.73 -30.85
CA PHE A 540 31.98 -10.83 -29.92
C PHE A 540 32.69 -12.11 -30.38
N PRO A 541 32.86 -13.11 -29.49
CA PRO A 541 33.37 -14.40 -29.92
C PRO A 541 32.47 -15.00 -30.99
N ILE A 542 33.09 -15.48 -32.07
CA ILE A 542 32.40 -16.09 -33.22
C ILE A 542 32.99 -17.47 -33.52
N PRO A 543 32.22 -18.42 -34.05
CA PRO A 543 32.79 -19.67 -34.52
C PRO A 543 33.82 -19.41 -35.61
N GLU A 544 34.95 -20.10 -35.61
CA GLU A 544 36.06 -19.86 -36.54
C GLU A 544 35.66 -20.03 -38.01
N LYS A 545 34.72 -20.94 -38.30
CA LYS A 545 34.15 -21.15 -39.64
C LYS A 545 32.82 -20.43 -39.87
N GLY A 546 32.46 -19.50 -38.97
CA GLY A 546 31.21 -18.75 -39.00
C GLY A 546 29.99 -19.52 -38.48
N TYR A 547 28.94 -18.77 -38.16
CA TYR A 547 27.70 -19.31 -37.57
C TYR A 547 26.95 -20.28 -38.48
N VAL A 548 27.00 -20.11 -39.81
CA VAL A 548 26.33 -21.04 -40.75
C VAL A 548 26.91 -22.44 -40.61
N HIS A 549 28.24 -22.55 -40.62
CA HIS A 549 28.91 -23.84 -40.47
C HIS A 549 28.65 -24.46 -39.09
N PHE A 550 28.73 -23.63 -38.04
CA PHE A 550 28.46 -24.08 -36.67
C PHE A 550 27.02 -24.57 -36.47
N ASN A 551 26.03 -23.84 -37.01
CA ASN A 551 24.62 -24.23 -36.95
C ASN A 551 24.35 -25.52 -37.73
N ASN A 552 25.03 -25.74 -38.86
CA ASN A 552 24.92 -26.99 -39.60
C ASN A 552 25.50 -28.17 -38.80
N TYR A 553 26.67 -27.98 -38.15
CA TYR A 553 27.22 -28.96 -37.22
C TYR A 553 26.22 -29.34 -36.12
N LEU A 554 25.60 -28.34 -35.47
CA LEU A 554 24.61 -28.61 -34.42
C LEU A 554 23.41 -29.40 -34.94
N LYS A 555 22.88 -29.03 -36.11
CA LYS A 555 21.77 -29.75 -36.75
C LYS A 555 22.13 -31.21 -37.05
N GLU A 556 23.31 -31.46 -37.61
CA GLU A 556 23.79 -32.81 -37.91
C GLU A 556 23.95 -33.68 -36.66
N GLN A 557 24.47 -33.12 -35.57
CA GLN A 557 24.62 -33.86 -34.31
C GLN A 557 23.26 -34.16 -33.67
N LEU A 558 22.36 -33.19 -33.64
CA LEU A 558 21.01 -33.38 -33.10
C LEU A 558 20.19 -34.40 -33.90
N ALA A 559 20.34 -34.42 -35.23
CA ALA A 559 19.68 -35.40 -36.09
C ALA A 559 20.08 -36.85 -35.77
N LYS A 560 21.33 -37.08 -35.35
CA LYS A 560 21.81 -38.42 -34.96
C LYS A 560 21.23 -38.90 -33.62
N LEU A 561 20.84 -37.98 -32.75
CA LEU A 561 20.42 -38.27 -31.38
C LEU A 561 18.91 -38.52 -31.23
N ASN A 562 18.11 -38.20 -32.26
CA ASN A 562 16.66 -38.42 -32.29
C ASN A 562 15.94 -37.94 -31.01
N PRO A 563 16.06 -36.65 -30.65
CA PRO A 563 15.51 -36.14 -29.39
C PRO A 563 13.98 -36.28 -29.33
N VAL A 564 13.47 -36.82 -28.21
CA VAL A 564 12.04 -37.05 -27.97
C VAL A 564 11.26 -35.76 -27.69
N THR A 565 11.96 -34.69 -27.31
CA THR A 565 11.38 -33.42 -26.84
C THR A 565 11.58 -32.28 -27.83
N HIS A 566 10.51 -31.51 -28.10
CA HIS A 566 10.54 -30.32 -28.94
C HIS A 566 10.73 -29.06 -28.12
N GLY A 567 11.69 -28.22 -28.51
CA GLY A 567 11.89 -26.93 -27.85
C GLY A 567 13.23 -26.29 -28.18
N ILE A 568 13.52 -25.20 -27.47
CA ILE A 568 14.72 -24.41 -27.69
C ILE A 568 15.51 -24.37 -26.39
N VAL A 569 16.78 -24.76 -26.45
CA VAL A 569 17.76 -24.48 -25.40
C VAL A 569 18.64 -23.34 -25.87
N LYS A 570 18.88 -22.35 -25.02
CA LYS A 570 19.82 -21.27 -25.32
C LYS A 570 20.88 -21.22 -24.23
N VAL A 571 22.14 -21.16 -24.64
CA VAL A 571 23.30 -21.29 -23.76
C VAL A 571 24.22 -20.08 -23.97
N TRP A 572 24.67 -19.46 -22.87
CA TRP A 572 25.75 -18.47 -22.84
C TRP A 572 27.04 -19.14 -22.37
N PHE A 573 28.18 -18.67 -22.87
CA PHE A 573 29.50 -19.10 -22.39
C PHE A 573 30.56 -18.04 -22.72
N ARG A 574 31.70 -18.09 -22.03
CA ARG A 574 32.86 -17.24 -22.31
C ARG A 574 33.87 -17.95 -23.21
N VAL A 575 34.53 -17.18 -24.06
CA VAL A 575 35.67 -17.61 -24.88
C VAL A 575 36.90 -16.83 -24.45
N THR A 576 37.94 -17.54 -24.02
CA THR A 576 39.24 -16.98 -23.61
C THR A 576 40.15 -16.70 -24.82
N PRO A 577 41.23 -15.89 -24.69
CA PRO A 577 42.26 -15.68 -25.70
C PRO A 577 42.81 -16.96 -26.32
N ASN A 578 42.94 -18.00 -25.49
CA ASN A 578 43.45 -19.31 -25.87
C ASN A 578 42.36 -20.22 -26.47
N ARG A 579 41.20 -19.67 -26.82
CA ARG A 579 40.04 -20.33 -27.42
C ARG A 579 39.39 -21.40 -26.54
N VAL A 580 39.62 -21.35 -25.22
CA VAL A 580 38.96 -22.23 -24.25
C VAL A 580 37.57 -21.67 -23.90
N LEU A 581 36.56 -22.54 -23.88
CA LEU A 581 35.19 -22.22 -23.49
C LEU A 581 34.97 -22.41 -21.99
N THR A 582 34.50 -21.39 -21.30
CA THR A 582 34.28 -21.40 -19.83
C THR A 582 32.90 -20.83 -19.47
N ASP A 583 32.50 -20.95 -18.20
CA ASP A 583 31.37 -20.21 -17.61
C ASP A 583 30.02 -20.42 -18.32
N PHE A 584 29.66 -21.67 -18.61
CA PHE A 584 28.41 -21.99 -19.29
C PHE A 584 27.17 -21.66 -18.44
N GLN A 585 26.19 -20.97 -19.02
CA GLN A 585 24.92 -20.59 -18.38
C GLN A 585 23.74 -20.89 -19.31
N ILE A 586 22.67 -21.50 -18.78
CA ILE A 586 21.45 -21.78 -19.55
C ILE A 586 20.54 -20.56 -19.54
N ASP A 587 20.41 -19.89 -20.69
CA ASP A 587 19.50 -18.74 -20.90
C ASP A 587 18.04 -19.17 -21.03
N LYS A 588 17.81 -20.29 -21.73
CA LYS A 588 16.50 -20.91 -21.92
C LYS A 588 16.67 -22.40 -21.75
N SER A 589 16.03 -22.96 -20.72
CA SER A 589 16.04 -24.39 -20.44
C SER A 589 14.85 -25.06 -21.12
N LEU A 590 15.09 -26.25 -21.67
CA LEU A 590 14.01 -27.16 -22.08
C LEU A 590 13.78 -28.22 -21.01
N ASN A 591 14.85 -28.88 -20.60
CA ASN A 591 14.93 -29.78 -19.45
C ASN A 591 16.43 -30.04 -19.16
N VAL A 592 16.73 -30.58 -17.98
CA VAL A 592 18.11 -30.79 -17.51
C VAL A 592 18.95 -31.63 -18.47
N GLN A 593 18.34 -32.62 -19.15
CA GLN A 593 19.05 -33.50 -20.10
C GLN A 593 19.40 -32.75 -21.38
N ALA A 594 18.45 -31.99 -21.94
CA ALA A 594 18.66 -31.16 -23.12
C ALA A 594 19.69 -30.05 -22.88
N ASP A 595 19.68 -29.46 -21.69
CA ASP A 595 20.64 -28.42 -21.28
C ASP A 595 22.07 -28.99 -21.21
N SER A 596 22.24 -30.15 -20.58
CA SER A 596 23.54 -30.83 -20.47
C SER A 596 24.09 -31.20 -21.86
N LEU A 597 23.23 -31.74 -22.72
CA LEU A 597 23.58 -32.09 -24.09
C LEU A 597 23.94 -30.86 -24.93
N ALA A 598 23.22 -29.75 -24.79
CA ALA A 598 23.52 -28.52 -25.50
C ALA A 598 24.92 -28.00 -25.15
N ILE A 599 25.30 -28.01 -23.87
CA ILE A 599 26.64 -27.63 -23.42
C ILE A 599 27.72 -28.55 -24.01
N GLU A 600 27.49 -29.87 -24.01
CA GLU A 600 28.44 -30.84 -24.55
C GLU A 600 28.67 -30.67 -26.05
N LEU A 601 27.60 -30.45 -26.83
CA LEU A 601 27.69 -30.21 -28.26
C LEU A 601 28.44 -28.91 -28.59
N ILE A 602 28.27 -27.86 -27.77
CA ILE A 602 29.02 -26.61 -27.93
C ILE A 602 30.51 -26.84 -27.65
N LYS A 603 30.85 -27.58 -26.59
CA LYS A 603 32.24 -27.89 -26.22
C LYS A 603 32.97 -28.75 -27.25
N SER A 604 32.26 -29.70 -27.85
CA SER A 604 32.80 -30.62 -28.87
C SER A 604 32.76 -30.04 -30.29
N GLY A 605 32.13 -28.88 -30.47
CA GLY A 605 31.96 -28.23 -31.76
C GLY A 605 33.22 -27.55 -32.30
N PRO A 606 33.10 -26.94 -33.50
CA PRO A 606 34.18 -26.16 -34.08
C PRO A 606 34.74 -25.09 -33.12
N PRO A 607 36.04 -24.81 -33.17
CA PRO A 607 36.68 -23.80 -32.33
C PRO A 607 36.09 -22.40 -32.53
N TRP A 608 36.24 -21.58 -31.50
CA TRP A 608 35.75 -20.19 -31.47
C TRP A 608 36.92 -19.22 -31.53
N LEU A 609 36.72 -18.14 -32.28
CA LEU A 609 37.58 -16.97 -32.24
C LEU A 609 37.24 -16.15 -30.99
N PRO A 610 38.26 -15.65 -30.27
CA PRO A 610 38.03 -14.83 -29.08
C PRO A 610 37.45 -13.47 -29.46
N ALA A 611 36.85 -12.81 -28.48
CA ALA A 611 36.38 -11.44 -28.65
C ALA A 611 37.53 -10.48 -28.94
N ARG A 612 37.23 -9.46 -29.74
CA ARG A 612 38.13 -8.33 -29.97
C ARG A 612 37.44 -7.01 -29.66
N ASP A 613 38.21 -6.05 -29.18
CA ASP A 613 37.78 -4.69 -28.93
C ASP A 613 38.79 -3.72 -29.53
N HIS A 614 38.33 -2.81 -30.36
CA HIS A 614 39.12 -1.97 -31.26
C HIS A 614 40.24 -2.75 -31.97
N GLY A 615 39.93 -3.98 -32.43
CA GLY A 615 40.90 -4.90 -33.05
C GLY A 615 41.81 -5.69 -32.08
N HIS A 616 41.86 -5.34 -30.79
CA HIS A 616 42.67 -6.01 -29.77
C HIS A 616 41.98 -7.22 -29.16
N LEU A 617 42.72 -8.29 -28.87
CA LEU A 617 42.17 -9.48 -28.23
C LEU A 617 41.74 -9.19 -26.78
N MET A 618 40.50 -9.54 -26.41
CA MET A 618 40.01 -9.38 -25.05
C MET A 618 40.41 -10.55 -24.14
N ARG A 619 40.55 -10.30 -22.83
CA ARG A 619 40.87 -11.33 -21.81
C ARG A 619 39.84 -12.47 -21.74
N SER A 620 38.59 -12.18 -22.07
CA SER A 620 37.55 -13.14 -22.39
C SER A 620 36.38 -12.38 -23.02
N GLY A 621 35.47 -13.08 -23.72
CA GLY A 621 34.23 -12.49 -24.21
C GLY A 621 33.06 -13.46 -24.10
N TRP A 622 31.87 -12.95 -23.81
CA TRP A 622 30.64 -13.74 -23.79
C TRP A 622 30.06 -13.89 -25.19
N THR A 623 29.50 -15.06 -25.45
CA THR A 623 28.68 -15.32 -26.63
C THR A 623 27.53 -16.25 -26.28
N THR A 624 26.58 -16.40 -27.19
CA THR A 624 25.43 -17.27 -27.01
C THR A 624 25.17 -18.15 -28.22
N VAL A 625 24.70 -19.35 -27.95
CA VAL A 625 24.24 -20.32 -28.95
C VAL A 625 22.81 -20.69 -28.62
N THR A 626 21.94 -20.61 -29.63
CA THR A 626 20.56 -21.11 -29.55
C THR A 626 20.46 -22.42 -30.30
N MET A 627 19.97 -23.44 -29.63
CA MET A 627 19.84 -24.79 -30.13
C MET A 627 18.36 -25.18 -30.18
N GLU A 628 17.90 -25.60 -31.35
CA GLU A 628 16.53 -26.05 -31.56
C GLU A 628 16.51 -27.59 -31.59
N PHE A 629 15.81 -28.18 -30.63
CA PHE A 629 15.55 -29.61 -30.58
C PHE A 629 14.28 -29.87 -31.39
N ASN A 630 14.44 -30.33 -32.64
CA ASN A 630 13.32 -30.57 -33.56
C ASN A 630 13.55 -31.87 -34.35
N THR A 631 12.52 -32.71 -34.45
CA THR A 631 12.53 -33.91 -35.28
C THR A 631 11.84 -33.62 -36.61
N ASN A 632 12.62 -33.36 -37.66
CA ASN A 632 12.09 -33.53 -39.02
C ASN A 632 12.13 -35.01 -39.36
N ARG A 633 11.00 -35.70 -39.23
CA ARG A 633 10.72 -36.89 -40.03
C ARG A 633 10.50 -36.45 -41.48
N THR A 634 11.56 -36.39 -42.27
CA THR A 634 11.41 -36.67 -43.70
C THR A 634 11.43 -38.18 -43.88
N LYS A 635 10.32 -38.71 -44.40
CA LYS A 635 10.20 -40.09 -44.88
C LYS A 635 11.28 -40.43 -45.89
#